data_AF-A0A3M1IHQ3-F1
#
_entry.id   AF-A0A3M1IHQ3-F1
#
_cell.length_a   1.000
_cell.length_b   1.000
_cell.length_c   1.000
_cell.angle_alpha   90.00
_cell.angle_beta   90.00
_cell.angle_gamma   90.00
#
_symmetry.space_group_name_H-M   'P 1'
#
loop_
_entity.id
_entity.type
_entity.pdbx_description
1 polymer ?
#
loop_
_entity_poly.entity_id
_entity_poly.type
_entity_poly.pdbx_seq_one_letter_code
_entity_poly.pdbx_strand_id
1 'polypeptide(L)'
;MTRSTPFRMTMTTRRAFLGRLPLAAGLLTVLTGRTADLPPALAEVQRRMKANLKAIEQLKKAGKVGENNKGYLQARVKLTDKEAALVKQENADRKFVYEYLAKRAGVSVEEVQKARAAQIRKRSAPGLWLQDPDGHWYRKTKPAGES
;
A
#
# COMPACT_ATOMS: atom_id res chain seq x y z
N MET A 1 39.09 48.71 22.58
CA MET A 1 38.84 48.66 21.12
C MET A 1 39.50 47.39 20.57
N THR A 2 38.75 46.29 20.47
CA THR A 2 39.21 45.04 19.85
C THR A 2 37.98 44.40 19.22
N ARG A 3 37.89 44.49 17.88
CA ARG A 3 36.77 43.97 17.09
C ARG A 3 36.97 42.48 16.87
N SER A 4 36.17 41.66 17.53
CA SER A 4 36.03 40.23 17.20
C SER A 4 35.10 40.08 15.99
N THR A 5 35.64 39.61 14.89
CA THR A 5 34.90 39.19 13.68
C THR A 5 34.09 37.92 13.95
N PRO A 6 32.82 37.82 13.52
CA PRO A 6 32.09 36.56 13.60
C PRO A 6 32.45 35.61 12.44
N PHE A 7 32.79 34.37 12.79
CA PHE A 7 32.92 33.25 11.87
C PHE A 7 31.55 32.90 11.29
N ARG A 8 31.36 33.17 10.00
CA ARG A 8 30.11 32.89 9.26
C ARG A 8 30.20 31.48 8.65
N MET A 9 29.68 30.49 9.36
CA MET A 9 29.57 29.12 8.85
C MET A 9 28.33 29.03 7.95
N THR A 10 28.51 29.20 6.65
CA THR A 10 27.47 28.89 5.66
C THR A 10 27.36 27.36 5.55
N MET A 11 26.36 26.77 6.20
CA MET A 11 25.98 25.38 5.94
C MET A 11 25.35 25.29 4.54
N THR A 12 26.17 24.92 3.58
CA THR A 12 25.75 24.60 2.22
C THR A 12 24.81 23.40 2.25
N THR A 13 23.57 23.67 1.84
CA THR A 13 22.51 22.75 1.45
C THR A 13 23.04 21.47 0.81
N ARG A 14 23.01 20.35 1.54
CA ARG A 14 22.89 19.02 0.93
C ARG A 14 21.45 18.59 1.04
N ARG A 15 20.63 19.06 0.09
CA ARG A 15 19.39 18.37 -0.28
C ARG A 15 19.82 16.97 -0.70
N ALA A 16 19.72 16.02 0.22
CA ALA A 16 19.72 14.61 -0.13
C ALA A 16 18.46 14.39 -0.98
N PHE A 17 18.64 14.50 -2.30
CA PHE A 17 17.76 13.92 -3.30
C PHE A 17 17.88 12.40 -3.14
N LEU A 18 17.31 11.86 -2.06
CA LEU A 18 17.01 10.44 -1.98
C LEU A 18 15.89 10.23 -2.99
N GLY A 19 16.26 9.59 -4.10
CA GLY A 19 15.42 9.40 -5.27
C GLY A 19 14.01 9.01 -4.87
N ARG A 20 13.06 9.91 -5.10
CA ARG A 20 11.65 9.59 -5.21
C ARG A 20 11.51 8.67 -6.41
N LEU A 21 11.72 7.37 -6.22
CA LEU A 21 11.10 6.38 -7.08
C LEU A 21 9.59 6.61 -6.96
N PRO A 22 8.90 7.00 -8.04
CA PRO A 22 7.45 7.01 -8.01
C PRO A 22 7.04 5.54 -7.86
N LEU A 23 6.71 5.14 -6.64
CA LEU A 23 5.85 3.99 -6.35
C LEU A 23 4.48 4.34 -6.94
N ALA A 24 4.43 4.34 -8.26
CA ALA A 24 3.25 4.58 -9.03
C ALA A 24 2.27 3.42 -8.79
N ALA A 25 1.02 3.72 -9.10
CA ALA A 25 -0.05 2.82 -9.44
C ALA A 25 -0.18 1.46 -8.70
N GLY A 26 -1.18 1.44 -7.81
CA GLY A 26 -1.37 0.36 -6.86
C GLY A 26 -1.60 -1.00 -7.49
N LEU A 27 -0.70 -1.94 -7.19
CA LEU A 27 -0.81 -3.40 -7.31
C LEU A 27 -1.33 -4.01 -8.63
N LEU A 28 -1.66 -3.18 -9.63
CA LEU A 28 -1.91 -3.57 -11.02
C LEU A 28 -1.26 -2.63 -12.05
N THR A 29 -0.64 -1.49 -11.68
CA THR A 29 -0.08 -0.58 -12.72
C THR A 29 1.29 0.04 -12.40
N VAL A 30 2.20 -0.66 -11.73
CA VAL A 30 3.65 -0.43 -11.95
C VAL A 30 4.34 -1.76 -12.16
N LEU A 31 3.99 -2.36 -13.28
CA LEU A 31 4.95 -3.03 -14.13
C LEU A 31 4.90 -2.28 -15.45
N THR A 32 5.73 -1.26 -15.58
CA THR A 32 6.14 -0.73 -16.88
C THR A 32 7.07 -1.70 -17.62
N GLY A 33 7.35 -2.88 -17.05
CA GLY A 33 7.97 -3.99 -17.75
C GLY A 33 6.94 -4.63 -18.68
N ARG A 34 7.38 -4.96 -19.91
CA ARG A 34 6.62 -5.81 -20.84
C ARG A 34 6.06 -7.01 -20.07
N THR A 35 4.80 -7.35 -20.32
CA THR A 35 4.15 -8.57 -19.79
C THR A 35 4.94 -9.85 -20.07
N ALA A 36 5.90 -9.81 -21.01
CA ALA A 36 6.81 -10.89 -21.36
C ALA A 36 7.78 -11.31 -20.23
N ASP A 37 8.07 -10.46 -19.24
CA ASP A 37 9.11 -10.72 -18.23
C ASP A 37 8.56 -11.12 -16.85
N LEU A 38 7.25 -11.36 -16.73
CA LEU A 38 6.66 -11.80 -15.46
C LEU A 38 6.86 -13.30 -15.29
N PRO A 39 7.39 -13.77 -14.13
CA PRO A 39 7.38 -15.19 -13.84
C PRO A 39 5.96 -15.75 -13.96
N PRO A 40 5.76 -16.94 -14.55
CA PRO A 40 4.42 -17.52 -14.74
C PRO A 40 3.56 -17.54 -13.46
N ALA A 41 4.20 -17.79 -12.31
CA ALA A 41 3.56 -17.76 -11.00
C ALA A 41 2.98 -16.36 -10.66
N LEU A 42 3.67 -15.28 -11.00
CA LEU A 42 3.20 -13.91 -10.76
C LEU A 42 2.04 -13.52 -11.69
N ALA A 43 2.07 -13.97 -12.95
CA ALA A 43 0.98 -13.75 -13.89
C ALA A 43 -0.33 -14.44 -13.42
N GLU A 44 -0.21 -15.65 -12.89
CA GLU A 44 -1.35 -16.37 -12.32
C GLU A 44 -1.90 -15.69 -11.05
N VAL A 45 -1.03 -15.24 -10.15
CA VAL A 45 -1.43 -14.44 -8.98
C VAL A 45 -2.19 -13.18 -9.41
N GLN A 46 -1.70 -12.45 -10.41
CA GLN A 46 -2.39 -11.27 -10.93
C GLN A 46 -3.78 -11.58 -11.50
N ARG A 47 -3.94 -12.72 -12.19
CA ARG A 47 -5.25 -13.16 -12.69
C ARG A 47 -6.23 -13.39 -11.55
N ARG A 48 -5.83 -14.10 -10.49
CA ARG A 48 -6.69 -14.35 -9.33
C ARG A 48 -7.07 -13.07 -8.60
N MET A 49 -6.12 -12.17 -8.35
CA MET A 49 -6.39 -10.88 -7.71
C MET A 49 -7.37 -10.03 -8.53
N LYS A 50 -7.23 -10.02 -9.88
CA LYS A 50 -8.19 -9.35 -10.77
C LYS A 50 -9.58 -9.98 -10.69
N ALA A 51 -9.66 -11.31 -10.69
CA ALA A 51 -10.93 -12.03 -10.57
C ALA A 51 -11.63 -11.76 -9.21
N ASN A 52 -10.86 -11.62 -8.13
CA ASN A 52 -11.37 -11.40 -6.78
C ASN A 52 -11.82 -9.95 -6.51
N LEU A 53 -11.39 -8.98 -7.33
CA LEU A 53 -11.54 -7.54 -7.07
C LEU A 53 -12.97 -7.14 -6.71
N LYS A 54 -13.96 -7.55 -7.53
CA LYS A 54 -15.37 -7.17 -7.33
C LYS A 54 -15.92 -7.69 -6.00
N ALA A 55 -15.60 -8.92 -5.63
CA ALA A 55 -16.08 -9.53 -4.39
C ALA A 55 -15.42 -8.87 -3.15
N ILE A 56 -14.12 -8.58 -3.23
CA ILE A 56 -13.41 -7.85 -2.16
C ILE A 56 -13.99 -6.44 -1.97
N GLU A 57 -14.28 -5.73 -3.06
CA GLU A 57 -14.89 -4.40 -2.99
C GLU A 57 -16.25 -4.44 -2.29
N GLN A 58 -17.07 -5.46 -2.55
CA GLN A 58 -18.35 -5.65 -1.87
C GLN A 58 -18.16 -5.86 -0.37
N LEU A 59 -17.19 -6.69 0.06
CA LEU A 59 -16.89 -6.88 1.47
C LEU A 59 -16.43 -5.59 2.16
N LYS A 60 -15.59 -4.80 1.47
CA LYS A 60 -15.10 -3.50 1.97
C LYS A 60 -16.24 -2.49 2.11
N LYS A 61 -17.10 -2.37 1.09
CA LYS A 61 -18.26 -1.47 1.11
C LYS A 61 -19.28 -1.86 2.18
N ALA A 62 -19.49 -3.16 2.39
CA ALA A 62 -20.34 -3.69 3.46
C ALA A 62 -19.72 -3.54 4.86
N GLY A 63 -18.49 -3.02 4.98
CA GLY A 63 -17.79 -2.87 6.25
C GLY A 63 -17.36 -4.18 6.90
N LYS A 64 -17.50 -5.32 6.20
CA LYS A 64 -17.14 -6.64 6.71
C LYS A 64 -15.63 -6.82 6.85
N VAL A 65 -14.86 -6.14 5.99
CA VAL A 65 -13.39 -6.12 6.03
C VAL A 65 -12.88 -4.68 5.93
N GLY A 66 -11.69 -4.44 6.49
CA GLY A 66 -10.91 -3.22 6.32
C GLY A 66 -9.50 -3.51 5.82
N GLU A 67 -8.76 -2.47 5.42
CA GLU A 67 -7.36 -2.59 5.01
C GLU A 67 -6.45 -2.19 6.17
N ASN A 68 -5.58 -3.10 6.62
CA ASN A 68 -4.71 -2.89 7.78
C ASN A 68 -3.45 -2.07 7.44
N ASN A 69 -2.65 -1.74 8.45
CA ASN A 69 -1.45 -0.90 8.29
C ASN A 69 -0.30 -1.58 7.53
N LYS A 70 -0.46 -2.85 7.17
CA LYS A 70 0.46 -3.65 6.34
C LYS A 70 -0.09 -3.93 4.94
N GLY A 71 -1.24 -3.36 4.58
CA GLY A 71 -1.83 -3.50 3.24
C GLY A 71 -2.55 -4.82 3.01
N TYR A 72 -2.97 -5.53 4.07
CA TYR A 72 -3.80 -6.73 3.98
C TYR A 72 -5.25 -6.44 4.35
N LEU A 73 -6.15 -7.31 3.88
CA LEU A 73 -7.54 -7.33 4.32
C LEU A 73 -7.62 -7.94 5.72
N GLN A 74 -8.39 -7.31 6.61
CA GLN A 74 -8.68 -7.82 7.93
C GLN A 74 -10.18 -7.82 8.17
N ALA A 75 -10.71 -8.95 8.67
CA ALA A 75 -12.10 -9.08 9.04
C ALA A 75 -12.45 -8.13 10.19
N ARG A 76 -13.62 -7.52 10.10
CA ARG A 76 -14.18 -6.61 11.12
C ARG A 76 -15.43 -7.14 11.78
N VAL A 77 -16.03 -8.15 11.17
CA VAL A 77 -17.19 -8.89 11.66
C VAL A 77 -16.94 -10.36 11.36
N LYS A 78 -17.79 -11.24 11.91
CA LYS A 78 -17.78 -12.65 11.53
C LYS A 78 -18.10 -12.77 10.03
N LEU A 79 -17.17 -13.35 9.29
CA LEU A 79 -17.33 -13.66 7.87
C LEU A 79 -17.99 -15.03 7.72
N THR A 80 -18.70 -15.25 6.61
CA THR A 80 -19.04 -16.61 6.19
C THR A 80 -17.78 -17.37 5.78
N ASP A 81 -17.82 -18.70 5.76
CA ASP A 81 -16.66 -19.52 5.37
C ASP A 81 -16.13 -19.17 3.97
N LYS A 82 -17.05 -18.89 3.04
CA LYS A 82 -16.70 -18.44 1.67
C LYS A 82 -16.00 -17.09 1.68
N GLU A 83 -16.49 -16.13 2.48
CA GLU A 83 -15.88 -14.81 2.59
C GLU A 83 -14.50 -14.88 3.26
N ALA A 84 -14.36 -15.71 4.30
CA ALA A 84 -13.08 -15.95 4.96
C ALA A 84 -12.06 -16.60 4.03
N ALA A 85 -12.48 -17.60 3.24
CA ALA A 85 -11.63 -18.24 2.23
C ALA A 85 -11.15 -17.24 1.17
N LEU A 86 -12.04 -16.38 0.68
CA LEU A 86 -11.69 -15.31 -0.27
C LEU A 86 -10.65 -14.34 0.31
N VAL A 87 -10.86 -13.86 1.55
CA VAL A 87 -9.93 -12.94 2.23
C VAL A 87 -8.57 -13.60 2.44
N LYS A 88 -8.55 -14.88 2.84
CA LYS A 88 -7.32 -15.66 3.01
C LYS A 88 -6.55 -15.79 1.70
N GLN A 89 -7.23 -16.12 0.60
CA GLN A 89 -6.61 -16.26 -0.71
C GLN A 89 -6.03 -14.93 -1.21
N GLU A 90 -6.80 -13.84 -1.12
CA GLU A 90 -6.32 -12.51 -1.50
C GLU A 90 -5.07 -12.09 -0.70
N ASN A 91 -5.07 -12.33 0.62
CA ASN A 91 -3.92 -11.99 1.45
C ASN A 91 -2.69 -12.87 1.13
N ALA A 92 -2.89 -14.14 0.77
CA ALA A 92 -1.80 -15.01 0.31
C ALA A 92 -1.20 -14.53 -1.02
N ASP A 93 -2.06 -14.15 -1.97
CA ASP A 93 -1.65 -13.57 -3.26
C ASP A 93 -0.89 -12.24 -3.05
N ARG A 94 -1.38 -11.35 -2.16
CA ARG A 94 -0.68 -10.12 -1.77
C ARG A 94 0.69 -10.40 -1.16
N LYS A 95 0.81 -11.37 -0.26
CA LYS A 95 2.08 -11.77 0.36
C LYS A 95 3.09 -12.20 -0.70
N PHE A 96 2.67 -13.05 -1.64
CA PHE A 96 3.51 -13.48 -2.76
C PHE A 96 4.03 -12.29 -3.58
N VAL A 97 3.14 -11.34 -3.91
CA VAL A 97 3.53 -10.11 -4.62
C VAL A 97 4.51 -9.28 -3.80
N TYR A 98 4.29 -9.13 -2.49
CA TYR A 98 5.18 -8.33 -1.64
C TYR A 98 6.57 -8.93 -1.53
N GLU A 99 6.67 -10.25 -1.38
CA GLU A 99 7.94 -10.98 -1.36
C GLU A 99 8.70 -10.82 -2.68
N TYR A 100 8.00 -10.96 -3.80
CA TYR A 100 8.58 -10.73 -5.12
C TYR A 100 9.11 -9.30 -5.29
N LEU A 101 8.31 -8.30 -4.91
CA LEU A 101 8.69 -6.89 -5.03
C LEU A 101 9.85 -6.53 -4.10
N ALA A 102 9.84 -7.03 -2.86
CA ALA A 102 10.91 -6.83 -1.89
C ALA A 102 12.25 -7.35 -2.44
N LYS A 103 12.24 -8.59 -2.94
CA LYS A 103 13.42 -9.21 -3.58
C LYS A 103 13.90 -8.40 -4.79
N ARG A 104 12.99 -7.98 -5.67
CA ARG A 104 13.34 -7.23 -6.88
C ARG A 104 13.91 -5.84 -6.58
N ALA A 105 13.39 -5.17 -5.55
CA ALA A 105 13.79 -3.82 -5.20
C ALA A 105 14.95 -3.76 -4.18
N GLY A 106 15.37 -4.89 -3.60
CA GLY A 106 16.42 -4.93 -2.58
C GLY A 106 16.01 -4.29 -1.25
N VAL A 107 14.73 -4.39 -0.88
CA VAL A 107 14.16 -3.82 0.35
C VAL A 107 13.47 -4.90 1.17
N SER A 108 13.09 -4.58 2.41
CA SER A 108 12.33 -5.51 3.25
C SER A 108 10.87 -5.65 2.78
N VAL A 109 10.26 -6.80 3.10
CA VAL A 109 8.81 -7.02 2.88
C VAL A 109 7.98 -6.02 3.68
N GLU A 110 8.45 -5.61 4.86
CA GLU A 110 7.77 -4.62 5.71
C GLU A 110 7.68 -3.25 5.03
N GLU A 111 8.74 -2.80 4.35
CA GLU A 111 8.73 -1.55 3.59
C GLU A 111 7.71 -1.59 2.45
N VAL A 112 7.62 -2.72 1.72
CA VAL A 112 6.62 -2.91 0.66
C VAL A 112 5.20 -2.87 1.24
N GLN A 113 4.97 -3.52 2.39
CA GLN A 113 3.69 -3.52 3.10
C GLN A 113 3.27 -2.10 3.53
N LYS A 114 4.19 -1.35 4.16
CA LYS A 114 3.94 0.05 4.58
C LYS A 114 3.64 0.95 3.39
N ALA A 115 4.42 0.83 2.31
CA ALA A 115 4.19 1.58 1.08
C ALA A 115 2.81 1.27 0.48
N ARG A 116 2.44 -0.01 0.45
CA ARG A 116 1.14 -0.44 -0.05
C ARG A 116 -0.02 0.06 0.81
N ALA A 117 0.08 -0.04 2.14
CA ALA A 117 -0.92 0.51 3.06
C ALA A 117 -1.11 2.01 2.85
N ALA A 118 -0.03 2.78 2.69
CA ALA A 118 -0.10 4.21 2.39
C ALA A 118 -0.83 4.51 1.08
N GLN A 119 -0.53 3.75 0.01
CA GLN A 119 -1.24 3.88 -1.26
C GLN A 119 -2.73 3.55 -1.14
N ILE A 120 -3.07 2.47 -0.41
CA ILE A 120 -4.46 2.07 -0.18
C ILE A 120 -5.20 3.18 0.57
N ARG A 121 -4.62 3.74 1.63
CA ARG A 121 -5.24 4.86 2.36
C ARG A 121 -5.49 6.07 1.47
N LYS A 122 -4.49 6.43 0.65
CA LYS A 122 -4.60 7.55 -0.29
C LYS A 122 -5.73 7.36 -1.30
N ARG A 123 -5.83 6.17 -1.90
CA ARG A 123 -6.71 5.89 -3.04
C ARG A 123 -8.08 5.32 -2.69
N SER A 124 -8.28 4.84 -1.47
CA SER A 124 -9.56 4.27 -1.05
C SER A 124 -10.66 5.31 -1.10
N ALA A 125 -11.86 4.90 -1.53
CA ALA A 125 -13.04 5.75 -1.48
C ALA A 125 -13.41 6.10 -0.02
N PRO A 126 -14.10 7.23 0.21
CA PRO A 126 -14.77 7.49 1.47
C PRO A 126 -15.71 6.35 1.88
N GLY A 127 -15.94 6.18 3.18
CA GLY A 127 -16.78 5.14 3.76
C GLY A 127 -16.09 3.80 4.00
N LEU A 128 -14.83 3.62 3.56
CA LEU A 128 -14.08 2.38 3.77
C LEU A 128 -13.28 2.40 5.08
N TRP A 129 -13.14 1.24 5.71
CA TRP A 129 -12.35 1.04 6.92
C TRP A 129 -10.86 0.83 6.60
N LEU A 130 -10.02 1.59 7.27
CA LEU A 130 -8.56 1.62 7.07
C LEU A 130 -7.87 1.68 8.43
N GLN A 131 -6.66 1.12 8.55
CA GLN A 131 -5.75 1.44 9.65
C GLN A 131 -4.76 2.53 9.26
N ASP A 132 -4.54 3.47 10.17
CA ASP A 132 -3.43 4.41 10.12
C ASP A 132 -2.07 3.69 10.32
N PRO A 133 -0.91 4.37 10.20
CA PRO A 133 0.39 3.74 10.44
C PRO A 133 0.53 3.10 11.83
N ASP A 134 -0.08 3.70 12.85
CA ASP A 134 0.00 3.29 14.26
C ASP A 134 -0.93 2.12 14.59
N GLY A 135 -1.82 1.75 13.66
CA GLY A 135 -2.74 0.61 13.78
C GLY A 135 -4.14 1.00 14.24
N HIS A 136 -4.44 2.29 14.41
CA HIS A 136 -5.79 2.70 14.76
C HIS A 136 -6.72 2.63 13.55
N TRP A 137 -7.90 2.06 13.79
CA TRP A 137 -8.94 1.94 12.78
C TRP A 137 -9.71 3.24 12.63
N TYR A 138 -9.89 3.67 11.39
CA TYR A 138 -10.77 4.80 11.05
C TYR A 138 -11.57 4.51 9.79
N ARG A 139 -12.73 5.14 9.67
CA ARG A 139 -13.54 5.11 8.45
C ARG A 139 -13.24 6.36 7.65
N LYS A 140 -12.75 6.20 6.42
CA LYS A 140 -12.34 7.35 5.60
C LYS A 140 -13.52 8.28 5.36
N THR A 141 -13.37 9.55 5.68
CA THR A 141 -14.38 10.58 5.40
C THR A 141 -14.16 11.16 4.01
N LYS A 142 -15.19 11.84 3.46
CA LYS A 142 -15.01 12.66 2.25
C LYS A 142 -13.99 13.77 2.56
N PRO A 143 -13.17 14.19 1.58
CA PRO A 143 -12.40 15.43 1.71
C PRO A 143 -13.35 16.60 2.00
N ALA A 144 -12.92 17.54 2.83
CA ALA A 144 -13.70 18.76 3.06
C ALA A 144 -13.86 19.51 1.73
N GLY A 145 -15.10 19.76 1.30
CA GLY A 145 -15.41 20.57 0.11
C GLY A 145 -16.04 19.84 -1.09
N GLU A 146 -16.24 18.51 -1.03
CA GLU A 146 -16.95 17.77 -2.08
C GLU A 146 -18.38 17.41 -1.60
N SER A 147 -19.38 18.20 -2.02
CA SER A 147 -20.81 17.91 -1.86
C SER A 147 -21.27 16.88 -2.88
#